data_AF-A0A0F9DVM2-F1
#
_entry.id   AF-A0A0F9DVM2-F1
#
_cell.length_a   1.000
_cell.length_b   1.000
_cell.length_c   1.000
_cell.angle_alpha   90.00
_cell.angle_beta   90.00
_cell.angle_gamma   90.00
#
_symmetry.space_group_name_H-M   'P 1'
#
loop_
_entity.id
_entity.type
_entity.pdbx_description
1 polymer ?
#
loop_
_entity_poly.entity_id
_entity_poly.type
_entity_poly.pdbx_seq_one_letter_code
_entity_poly.pdbx_strand_id
1 'polypeptide(L)' 'DKDLYDLPAEEAAEIPTVATSLQEALASLDADREFLNQGGVFTNDLIDAYIALKSKEVEKLNMTTHPVEFEMYYSC' A
#
# COMPACT_ATOMS: atom_id res chain seq x y z
N ASP A 1 -24.14 -11.23 11.80
CA ASP A 1 -23.39 -10.18 11.10
C ASP A 1 -23.48 -8.87 11.86
N LYS A 2 -22.35 -8.43 12.43
CA LYS A 2 -22.16 -7.03 12.84
C LYS A 2 -21.67 -6.28 11.60
N ASP A 3 -22.21 -5.10 11.35
CA ASP A 3 -21.70 -4.21 10.28
C ASP A 3 -20.29 -3.72 10.65
N LEU A 4 -19.34 -3.81 9.71
CA LEU A 4 -17.94 -3.43 9.93
C LEU A 4 -17.77 -1.93 10.19
N TYR A 5 -18.72 -1.10 9.75
CA TYR A 5 -18.67 0.36 9.90
C TYR A 5 -19.18 0.87 11.25
N ASP A 6 -19.92 0.04 11.99
CA ASP A 6 -20.50 0.40 13.30
C ASP A 6 -19.68 -0.14 14.48
N LEU A 7 -18.54 -0.78 14.22
CA LEU A 7 -17.65 -1.30 15.24
C LEU A 7 -16.92 -0.14 15.96
N PRO A 8 -16.83 -0.17 17.30
CA PRO A 8 -15.98 0.77 18.03
C PRO A 8 -14.52 0.59 17.59
N ALA A 9 -13.75 1.69 17.56
CA ALA A 9 -12.38 1.71 17.04
C ALA A 9 -11.45 0.68 17.71
N GLU A 10 -11.70 0.34 18.98
CA GLU A 10 -10.97 -0.68 19.73
C GLU A 10 -11.23 -2.10 19.20
N GLU A 11 -12.48 -2.45 18.83
CA GLU A 11 -12.82 -3.75 18.23
C GLU A 11 -12.36 -3.83 16.76
N ALA A 12 -12.39 -2.69 16.04
CA ALA A 12 -11.95 -2.64 14.64
C ALA A 12 -10.42 -2.77 14.50
N ALA A 13 -9.65 -2.32 15.50
CA ALA A 13 -8.18 -2.42 15.52
C ALA A 13 -7.66 -3.85 15.64
N GLU A 14 -8.46 -4.77 16.17
CA GLU A 14 -8.11 -6.19 16.26
C GLU A 14 -8.30 -6.94 14.92
N ILE A 15 -8.97 -6.32 13.95
CA ILE A 15 -9.24 -6.91 12.64
C ILE A 15 -8.08 -6.58 11.70
N PRO A 16 -7.42 -7.58 11.09
CA PRO A 16 -6.39 -7.33 10.09
C PRO A 16 -7.00 -6.60 8.89
N THR A 17 -6.50 -5.39 8.62
CA THR A 17 -6.95 -4.55 7.51
C THR A 17 -6.02 -4.67 6.30
N VAL A 18 -6.50 -4.22 5.14
CA VAL A 18 -5.67 -4.07 3.94
C VAL A 18 -4.57 -3.03 4.14
N ALA A 19 -3.50 -3.13 3.33
CA ALA A 19 -2.40 -2.17 3.35
C ALA A 19 -2.90 -0.73 3.17
N THR A 20 -2.34 0.19 3.95
CA THR A 20 -2.75 1.60 3.99
C THR A 20 -2.21 2.40 2.81
N SER A 21 -1.13 1.94 2.19
CA SER A 21 -0.49 2.59 1.07
C SER A 21 0.03 1.60 0.05
N LEU A 22 0.21 2.07 -1.18
CA LEU A 22 0.86 1.28 -2.23
C LEU A 22 2.28 0.88 -1.82
N GLN A 23 3.01 1.74 -1.11
CA GLN A 23 4.36 1.43 -0.62
C GLN A 23 4.37 0.25 0.36
N GLU A 24 3.43 0.23 1.30
CA GLU A 24 3.27 -0.86 2.27
C GLU A 24 2.85 -2.18 1.58
N ALA A 25 1.96 -2.08 0.59
CA ALA A 25 1.56 -3.24 -0.22
C ALA A 25 2.74 -3.84 -1.00
N LEU A 26 3.59 -3.00 -1.60
CA LEU A 26 4.79 -3.45 -2.33
C LEU A 26 5.82 -4.09 -1.39
N ALA A 27 6.02 -3.54 -0.19
CA ALA A 27 6.91 -4.12 0.81
C ALA A 27 6.40 -5.47 1.32
N SER A 28 5.08 -5.60 1.53
CA SER A 28 4.45 -6.87 1.92
C SER A 28 4.54 -7.90 0.80
N LEU A 29 4.38 -7.49 -0.46
CA LEU A 29 4.57 -8.35 -1.63
C LEU A 29 6.02 -8.85 -1.75
N ASP A 30 7.01 -7.98 -1.51
CA ASP A 30 8.44 -8.35 -1.56
C ASP A 30 8.81 -9.37 -0.47
N ALA A 31 8.18 -9.23 0.71
CA ALA A 31 8.37 -10.09 1.87
C ALA A 31 7.70 -11.47 1.73
N ASP A 32 6.56 -11.57 1.03
CA ASP A 32 5.84 -12.83 0.80
C ASP A 32 5.43 -13.00 -0.67
N ARG A 33 6.39 -13.40 -1.51
CA ARG A 33 6.20 -13.67 -2.94
C ARG A 33 6.32 -15.15 -3.32
N GLU A 34 6.64 -16.01 -2.36
CA GLU A 34 6.88 -17.43 -2.64
C GLU A 34 5.64 -18.11 -3.20
N PHE A 35 4.44 -17.72 -2.75
CA PHE A 35 3.17 -18.26 -3.25
C PHE A 35 2.93 -17.96 -4.74
N LEU A 36 3.46 -16.84 -5.26
CA LEU A 36 3.34 -16.45 -6.68
C LEU A 36 4.34 -17.19 -7.57
N ASN A 37 5.49 -17.54 -7.01
CA ASN A 37 6.54 -18.26 -7.72
C ASN A 37 6.24 -19.76 -7.86
N GLN A 38 5.30 -20.30 -7.07
CA GLN A 38 4.92 -21.70 -7.14
C GLN A 38 4.36 -22.05 -8.53
N GLY A 39 4.94 -23.07 -9.16
CA GLY A 39 4.56 -23.50 -10.51
C GLY A 39 5.12 -22.63 -11.64
N GLY A 40 6.00 -21.66 -11.34
CA GLY A 40 6.64 -20.81 -12.36
C GLY A 40 5.67 -19.84 -13.05
N VAL A 41 4.54 -19.52 -12.42
CA VAL A 41 3.54 -18.58 -12.93
C VAL A 41 4.11 -17.16 -12.95
N PHE A 42 4.80 -16.79 -11.87
CA PHE A 42 5.59 -15.56 -11.79
C PHE A 42 7.06 -15.92 -11.56
N THR A 43 7.95 -15.11 -12.15
CA THR A 43 9.38 -15.18 -11.90
C THR A 43 9.79 -14.05 -10.96
N ASN A 44 10.84 -14.26 -10.17
CA ASN A 44 11.38 -13.21 -9.30
C ASN A 44 11.72 -11.94 -10.08
N ASP A 45 12.34 -12.08 -11.26
CA ASP A 45 12.68 -10.95 -12.13
C ASP A 45 11.45 -10.11 -12.53
N LEU A 46 10.31 -10.75 -12.79
CA LEU A 46 9.06 -10.06 -13.13
C LEU A 46 8.52 -9.28 -11.93
N ILE A 47 8.55 -9.89 -10.74
CA ILE A 47 8.09 -9.28 -9.50
C ILE A 47 8.99 -8.09 -9.12
N ASP A 48 10.31 -8.26 -9.20
CA ASP A 48 11.28 -7.19 -8.93
C ASP A 48 11.11 -6.01 -9.89
N ALA A 49 10.94 -6.29 -11.19
CA ALA A 49 10.69 -5.26 -12.20
C ALA A 49 9.37 -4.52 -11.94
N TYR A 50 8.32 -5.25 -11.51
CA TYR A 50 7.03 -4.67 -11.17
C TYR A 50 7.14 -3.76 -9.94
N ILE A 51 7.79 -4.22 -8.87
CA ILE A 51 8.02 -3.42 -7.66
C ILE A 51 8.80 -2.16 -8.03
N ALA A 52 9.88 -2.28 -8.81
CA ALA A 52 10.68 -1.12 -9.21
C ALA A 52 9.88 -0.10 -10.04
N LEU A 53 8.98 -0.56 -10.92
CA LEU A 53 8.11 0.33 -11.69
C LEU A 53 7.13 1.07 -10.77
N LYS A 54 6.48 0.36 -9.85
CA LYS A 54 5.48 0.94 -8.94
C LYS A 54 6.09 1.83 -7.86
N SER A 55 7.29 1.52 -7.39
CA SER A 55 8.05 2.40 -6.49
C SER A 55 8.30 3.78 -7.10
N LYS A 56 8.50 3.89 -8.42
CA LYS A 56 8.62 5.19 -9.10
C LYS A 56 7.32 5.99 -9.09
N GLU A 57 6.17 5.30 -9.18
CA GLU A 57 4.85 5.96 -9.06
C GLU A 57 4.64 6.51 -7.65
N VAL A 58 5.01 5.74 -6.64
CA VAL A 58 4.99 6.17 -5.22
C VAL A 58 5.89 7.39 -5.02
N GLU A 59 7.13 7.33 -5.50
CA GLU A 59 8.10 8.43 -5.38
C GLU A 59 7.56 9.72 -6.02
N LYS A 60 6.98 9.61 -7.23
CA LYS A 60 6.37 10.75 -7.92
C LYS A 60 5.24 11.37 -7.10
N LEU A 61 4.37 10.56 -6.50
CA LEU A 61 3.29 11.04 -5.66
C LEU A 61 3.83 11.75 -4.42
N ASN A 62 4.80 11.15 -3.74
CA ASN A 62 5.42 11.71 -2.53
C ASN A 62 6.19 13.03 -2.79
N MET A 63 6.75 13.19 -4.00
CA MET A 63 7.43 14.44 -4.40
C MET A 63 6.48 15.52 -4.92
N THR A 64 5.19 15.22 -5.09
CA THR A 64 4.21 16.18 -5.60
C THR A 64 3.40 16.75 -4.44
N THR A 65 3.41 18.07 -4.27
CA THR A 65 2.58 18.75 -3.26
C THR A 65 1.09 18.52 -3.54
N HIS A 66 0.37 17.96 -2.59
CA HIS A 66 -1.08 17.75 -2.73
C HIS A 66 -1.82 19.09 -2.57
N PRO A 67 -2.89 19.37 -3.35
CA PRO A 67 -3.64 20.63 -3.22
C PRO A 67 -4.18 20.90 -1.80
N VAL A 68 -4.46 19.86 -1.03
CA VAL A 68 -4.88 19.98 0.38
C VAL A 68 -3.78 20.58 1.26
N GLU A 69 -2.50 20.35 0.93
CA GLU A 69 -1.38 20.92 1.67
C GLU A 69 -1.32 22.45 1.49
N PHE A 70 -1.76 22.97 0.34
CA PHE A 70 -1.92 24.41 0.15
C PHE A 70 -3.01 24.96 1.08
N GLU A 71 -4.16 24.30 1.22
CA GLU A 71 -5.18 24.73 2.19
C GLU A 71 -4.65 24.72 3.63
N MET A 72 -3.88 23.69 4.00
CA MET A 72 -3.34 23.53 5.35
C MET A 72 -2.24 24.55 5.70
N TYR A 73 -1.34 24.86 4.75
CA TYR A 73 -0.09 25.56 5.06
C TYR A 73 0.11 26.90 4.34
N TYR A 74 -0.71 27.26 3.35
CA TYR A 74 -0.50 28.48 2.56
C TYR A 74 -0.85 29.78 3.32
N SER A 75 -1.76 29.72 4.30
CA SER A 75 -2.23 30.89 5.06
C SER A 75 -1.77 30.94 6.51
N CYS A 76 -0.72 30.18 6.86
CA CYS A 76 -0.07 30.25 8.18
C CYS A 76 0.78 31.51 8.35
#